data_AF-A0A7W3P706-F1
#
_entry.id   AF-A0A7W3P706-F1
#
_cell.length_a   1.000
_cell.length_b   1.000
_cell.length_c   1.000
_cell.angle_alpha   90.00
_cell.angle_beta   90.00
_cell.angle_gamma   90.00
#
_symmetry.space_group_name_H-M   'P 1'
#
loop_
_entity.id
_entity.type
_entity.pdbx_description
1 polymer ?
#
loop_
_entity_poly.entity_id
_entity_poly.type
_entity_poly.pdbx_seq_one_letter_code
_entity_poly.pdbx_strand_id
1 'polypeptide(L)'
;MSDHGDGLNLFDETASAAGNFPTALRGYDRSAVDDYVRSLEARVVGNHHQQSELEEQVRQLQQQLDEARRELETRPTGEIDYSSLGGRASNILRLAEEQAREMREKATTDAKLLRDRAEREAEAIRSSAQSEGQQIKTSGSDEIAKLREQGAAEVKAQIERARTESAAIVAAAHREAEAVRREATQQADTTRQEAYLEGEEQRRAAQTEAAEVRRTVAQEREAAIAELRRIHTESVTATGKLLSEATQHHQEAGARLSEDLEKATQLRAEAETEAEQIRLRAIEESDTLLTEAKKQAARLRQRTQAEFEWRKEQLRRETENLEQRKQAVLAQLAGLSDLASQTSATMPEPAPMADLADLEGFETVDPAAEQGHVSDEELAGKTAAEQTPDETSVENPAETASETADGTPGRGPSAEARAEVEDADSDATESAPPADDPDDATRQLRAVRTSRR
;
A
#
# COMPACT_ATOMS: atom_id res chain seq x y z
N MET A 1 21.45 85.55 123.17
CA MET A 1 20.10 85.48 122.57
C MET A 1 20.27 84.87 121.20
N SER A 2 19.45 83.87 120.84
CA SER A 2 19.36 83.30 119.47
C SER A 2 20.73 82.88 118.89
N ASP A 3 21.31 81.73 119.22
CA ASP A 3 20.68 80.42 119.44
C ASP A 3 19.78 80.00 118.27
N HIS A 4 20.42 79.40 117.26
CA HIS A 4 19.88 78.67 116.10
C HIS A 4 20.97 77.64 115.67
N GLY A 5 21.50 76.87 116.62
CA GLY A 5 22.67 75.99 116.44
C GLY A 5 22.36 74.53 116.06
N ASP A 6 21.13 74.08 116.26
CA ASP A 6 20.75 72.64 116.29
C ASP A 6 20.73 71.92 114.92
N GLY A 7 21.29 72.51 113.87
CA GLY A 7 21.30 71.92 112.53
C GLY A 7 22.43 70.90 112.26
N LEU A 8 23.46 70.84 113.11
CA LEU A 8 24.70 70.09 112.83
C LEU A 8 25.05 68.99 113.86
N ASN A 9 24.45 69.00 115.05
CA ASN A 9 24.73 68.04 116.12
C ASN A 9 24.04 66.66 115.94
N LEU A 10 23.58 66.33 114.72
CA LEU A 10 22.87 65.08 114.42
C LEU A 10 23.81 63.95 113.93
N PHE A 11 25.10 64.24 113.75
CA PHE A 11 26.12 63.31 113.24
C PHE A 11 27.26 63.06 114.23
N ASP A 12 26.95 63.19 115.52
CA ASP A 12 27.83 62.80 116.63
C ASP A 12 28.00 61.25 116.70
N GLU A 13 28.90 60.74 117.53
CA GLU A 13 29.49 59.37 117.48
C GLU A 13 28.52 58.17 117.65
N THR A 14 27.21 58.37 117.58
CA THR A 14 26.17 57.32 117.56
C THR A 14 25.40 57.24 116.22
N ALA A 15 25.85 57.96 115.18
CA ALA A 15 25.16 58.09 113.88
C ALA A 15 24.82 56.76 113.15
N SER A 16 25.55 55.67 113.41
CA SER A 16 25.23 54.33 112.87
C SER A 16 23.87 53.78 113.36
N ALA A 17 23.18 54.48 114.28
CA ALA A 17 21.79 54.23 114.67
C ALA A 17 20.74 54.98 113.79
N ALA A 18 21.14 55.55 112.65
CA ALA A 18 20.23 56.16 111.68
C ALA A 18 19.11 55.19 111.26
N GLY A 19 17.87 55.48 111.69
CA GLY A 19 16.73 54.59 111.56
C GLY A 19 16.44 54.18 110.12
N ASN A 20 16.28 52.86 109.89
CA ASN A 20 16.10 52.20 108.60
C ASN A 20 15.27 53.03 107.59
N PHE A 21 15.93 53.61 106.58
CA PHE A 21 15.28 54.41 105.53
C PHE A 21 14.12 53.64 104.85
N PRO A 22 12.99 54.31 104.56
CA PRO A 22 11.82 53.65 103.97
C PRO A 22 12.07 53.20 102.52
N THR A 23 11.84 51.92 102.25
CA THR A 23 12.13 51.30 100.95
C THR A 23 11.01 51.56 99.93
N ALA A 24 11.33 52.29 98.85
CA ALA A 24 10.46 52.45 97.69
C ALA A 24 10.77 51.40 96.60
N LEU A 25 9.79 51.10 95.73
CA LEU A 25 9.89 50.07 94.68
C LEU A 25 10.96 50.33 93.58
N ARG A 26 11.59 51.51 93.62
CA ARG A 26 12.75 51.92 92.81
C ARG A 26 13.71 52.77 93.68
N GLY A 27 14.08 52.25 94.84
CA GLY A 27 15.10 52.85 95.71
C GLY A 27 16.53 52.62 95.22
N TYR A 28 17.49 53.28 95.87
CA TYR A 28 18.91 52.97 95.73
C TYR A 28 19.25 51.61 96.38
N ASP A 29 20.34 50.98 95.94
CA ASP A 29 20.85 49.75 96.56
C ASP A 29 21.29 50.05 98.01
N ARG A 30 20.66 49.35 98.97
CA ARG A 30 20.95 49.50 100.38
C ARG A 30 22.42 49.24 100.70
N SER A 31 23.05 48.26 100.07
CA SER A 31 24.45 47.92 100.35
C SER A 31 25.40 49.05 99.94
N ALA A 32 25.19 49.62 98.75
CA ALA A 32 25.95 50.78 98.27
C ALA A 32 25.69 52.06 99.09
N VAL A 33 24.47 52.24 99.63
CA VAL A 33 24.17 53.33 100.55
C VAL A 33 24.82 53.12 101.92
N ASP A 34 24.73 51.93 102.51
CA ASP A 34 25.33 51.60 103.81
C ASP A 34 26.87 51.76 103.75
N ASP A 35 27.53 51.31 102.67
CA ASP A 35 28.98 51.51 102.46
C ASP A 35 29.34 52.99 102.21
N TYR A 36 28.51 53.75 101.48
CA TYR A 36 28.71 55.19 101.30
C TYR A 36 28.56 55.95 102.62
N VAL A 37 27.58 55.60 103.46
CA VAL A 37 27.38 56.19 104.79
C VAL A 37 28.60 55.94 105.68
N ARG A 38 29.12 54.69 105.76
CA ARG A 38 30.38 54.43 106.50
C ARG A 38 31.55 55.26 105.97
N SER A 39 31.64 55.46 104.66
CA SER A 39 32.68 56.33 104.07
C SER A 39 32.50 57.81 104.41
N LEU A 40 31.28 58.25 104.70
CA LEU A 40 30.94 59.60 105.12
C LEU A 40 31.21 59.80 106.61
N GLU A 41 30.81 58.85 107.46
CA GLU A 41 31.12 58.80 108.90
C GLU A 41 32.64 58.87 109.12
N ALA A 42 33.42 58.04 108.41
CA ALA A 42 34.88 58.06 108.48
C ALA A 42 35.49 59.41 108.06
N ARG A 43 34.87 60.15 107.14
CA ARG A 43 35.28 61.52 106.75
C ARG A 43 34.91 62.56 107.81
N VAL A 44 33.75 62.43 108.46
CA VAL A 44 33.34 63.32 109.56
C VAL A 44 34.30 63.17 110.74
N VAL A 45 34.60 61.94 111.16
CA VAL A 45 35.59 61.66 112.22
C VAL A 45 36.97 62.19 111.85
N GLY A 46 37.42 61.97 110.61
CA GLY A 46 38.71 62.51 110.11
C GLY A 46 38.78 64.04 110.12
N ASN A 47 37.71 64.72 109.71
CA ASN A 47 37.62 66.19 109.78
C ASN A 47 37.62 66.69 111.23
N HIS A 48 36.93 66.00 112.15
CA HIS A 48 36.86 66.40 113.56
C HIS A 48 38.21 66.21 114.26
N HIS A 49 38.97 65.18 113.90
CA HIS A 49 40.35 65.02 114.36
C HIS A 49 41.24 66.17 113.88
N GLN A 50 41.17 66.54 112.59
CA GLN A 50 41.89 67.70 112.04
C GLN A 50 41.48 69.03 112.72
N GLN A 51 40.20 69.20 113.09
CA GLN A 51 39.76 70.35 113.89
C GLN A 51 40.45 70.36 115.27
N SER A 52 40.51 69.22 115.96
CA SER A 52 41.19 69.13 117.27
C SER A 52 42.70 69.43 117.18
N GLU A 53 43.40 68.95 116.14
CA GLU A 53 44.81 69.27 115.88
C GLU A 53 45.02 70.76 115.63
N LEU A 54 44.14 71.40 114.86
CA LEU A 54 44.19 72.83 114.58
C LEU A 54 43.91 73.68 115.83
N GLU A 55 42.98 73.25 116.71
CA GLU A 55 42.72 73.93 117.98
C GLU A 55 43.86 73.80 118.99
N GLU A 56 44.63 72.71 118.96
CA GLU A 56 45.86 72.60 119.74
C GLU A 56 46.97 73.49 119.16
N GLN A 57 47.16 73.52 117.84
CA GLN A 57 48.11 74.44 117.18
C GLN A 57 47.78 75.91 117.48
N VAL A 58 46.50 76.31 117.42
CA VAL A 58 46.06 77.67 117.77
C VAL A 58 46.35 77.99 119.24
N ARG A 59 46.11 77.06 120.17
CA ARG A 59 46.46 77.25 121.60
C ARG A 59 47.97 77.38 121.82
N GLN A 60 48.80 76.59 121.12
CA GLN A 60 50.26 76.73 121.19
C GLN A 60 50.74 78.08 120.63
N LEU A 61 50.19 78.54 119.50
CA LEU A 61 50.51 79.84 118.92
C LEU A 61 50.05 81.02 119.82
N GLN A 62 48.91 80.88 120.50
CA GLN A 62 48.46 81.86 121.50
C GLN A 62 49.42 81.93 122.70
N GLN A 63 49.85 80.78 123.23
CA GLN A 63 50.86 80.73 124.30
C GLN A 63 52.20 81.37 123.88
N GLN A 64 52.66 81.11 122.65
CA GLN A 64 53.86 81.75 122.10
C GLN A 64 53.71 83.27 121.95
N LEU A 65 52.53 83.74 121.52
CA LEU A 65 52.24 85.19 121.42
C LEU A 65 52.19 85.88 122.78
N ASP A 66 51.60 85.26 123.80
CA ASP A 66 51.53 85.83 125.13
C ASP A 66 52.88 85.78 125.88
N GLU A 67 53.72 84.78 125.60
CA GLU A 67 55.11 84.77 126.10
C GLU A 67 55.96 85.83 125.39
N ALA A 68 55.88 85.96 124.07
CA ALA A 68 56.56 87.02 123.32
C ALA A 68 56.08 88.43 123.73
N ARG A 69 54.82 88.59 124.16
CA ARG A 69 54.32 89.83 124.79
C ARG A 69 54.99 90.11 126.13
N ARG A 70 55.17 89.11 126.99
CA ARG A 70 55.91 89.25 128.27
C ARG A 70 57.38 89.59 128.04
N GLU A 71 58.03 89.01 127.02
CA GLU A 71 59.40 89.39 126.61
C GLU A 71 59.49 90.85 126.14
N LEU A 72 58.43 91.39 125.54
CA LEU A 72 58.35 92.79 125.14
C LEU A 72 58.06 93.72 126.33
N GLU A 73 57.15 93.35 127.23
CA GLU A 73 56.82 94.13 128.43
C GLU A 73 57.96 94.19 129.45
N THR A 74 58.78 93.15 129.54
CA THR A 74 59.95 93.09 130.43
C THR A 74 61.18 93.83 129.89
N ARG A 75 61.11 94.44 128.71
CA ARG A 75 62.22 95.15 128.07
C ARG A 75 62.13 96.67 128.34
N PRO A 76 62.94 97.23 129.26
CA PRO A 76 62.89 98.66 129.57
C PRO A 76 63.26 99.53 128.36
N THR A 77 62.47 100.57 128.13
CA THR A 77 62.60 101.47 126.97
C THR A 77 63.79 102.41 127.11
N GLY A 78 64.93 102.01 126.54
CA GLY A 78 66.08 102.88 126.24
C GLY A 78 65.98 103.50 124.84
N GLU A 79 66.52 104.70 124.68
CA GLU A 79 66.40 105.58 123.51
C GLU A 79 66.70 104.89 122.16
N ILE A 80 65.81 105.08 121.17
CA ILE A 80 66.01 104.57 119.81
C ILE A 80 66.92 105.52 119.04
N ASP A 81 68.19 105.15 118.88
CA ASP A 81 69.16 105.91 118.09
C ASP A 81 68.87 105.79 116.58
N TYR A 82 68.37 106.88 115.98
CA TYR A 82 68.09 106.98 114.55
C TYR A 82 69.34 107.07 113.67
N SER A 83 70.55 107.26 114.22
CA SER A 83 71.81 107.10 113.48
C SER A 83 71.92 105.69 112.89
N SER A 84 71.43 104.69 113.64
CA SER A 84 71.36 103.29 113.21
C SER A 84 70.42 103.11 112.01
N LEU A 85 69.43 103.98 111.78
CA LEU A 85 68.41 103.80 110.75
C LEU A 85 68.99 103.97 109.34
N GLY A 86 70.01 104.83 109.14
CA GLY A 86 70.71 104.93 107.86
C GLY A 86 71.46 103.66 107.50
N GLY A 87 72.21 103.10 108.47
CA GLY A 87 72.85 101.79 108.34
C GLY A 87 71.83 100.66 108.16
N ARG A 88 70.72 100.69 108.89
CA ARG A 88 69.66 99.68 108.83
C ARG A 88 68.88 99.71 107.52
N ALA A 89 68.58 100.90 106.98
CA ALA A 89 67.96 101.05 105.66
C ALA A 89 68.90 100.63 104.53
N SER A 90 70.19 100.98 104.62
CA SER A 90 71.22 100.48 103.69
C SER A 90 71.34 98.96 103.76
N ASN A 91 71.35 98.37 104.96
CA ASN A 91 71.37 96.93 105.16
C ASN A 91 70.07 96.25 104.68
N ILE A 92 68.90 96.88 104.84
CA ILE A 92 67.61 96.38 104.31
C ILE A 92 67.60 96.43 102.79
N LEU A 93 68.09 97.50 102.16
CA LEU A 93 68.20 97.59 100.70
C LEU A 93 69.22 96.59 100.15
N ARG A 94 70.37 96.42 100.82
CA ARG A 94 71.37 95.41 100.45
C ARG A 94 70.81 94.00 100.60
N LEU A 95 70.13 93.69 101.71
CA LEU A 95 69.46 92.42 101.96
C LEU A 95 68.33 92.17 100.95
N ALA A 96 67.56 93.19 100.59
CA ALA A 96 66.50 93.08 99.59
C ALA A 96 67.06 92.89 98.17
N GLU A 97 68.20 93.50 97.83
CA GLU A 97 68.87 93.25 96.55
C GLU A 97 69.55 91.87 96.53
N GLU A 98 70.14 91.43 97.64
CA GLU A 98 70.71 90.10 97.85
C GLU A 98 69.61 89.03 97.73
N GLN A 99 68.45 89.21 98.39
CA GLN A 99 67.25 88.38 98.23
C GLN A 99 66.64 88.47 96.82
N ALA A 100 66.68 89.63 96.15
CA ALA A 100 66.18 89.75 94.77
C ALA A 100 67.10 89.06 93.75
N ARG A 101 68.42 89.03 94.00
CA ARG A 101 69.39 88.23 93.23
C ARG A 101 69.17 86.74 93.50
N GLU A 102 69.10 86.33 94.77
CA GLU A 102 68.80 84.95 95.17
C GLU A 102 67.45 84.45 94.58
N MET A 103 66.41 85.28 94.59
CA MET A 103 65.11 84.97 93.99
C MET A 103 65.18 84.86 92.46
N ARG A 104 66.00 85.67 91.78
CA ARG A 104 66.25 85.54 90.33
C ARG A 104 67.08 84.28 90.02
N GLU A 105 68.06 83.94 90.85
CA GLU A 105 68.89 82.74 90.69
C GLU A 105 68.05 81.47 90.92
N LYS A 106 67.18 81.45 91.94
CA LYS A 106 66.15 80.43 92.13
C LYS A 106 65.21 80.35 90.92
N ALA A 107 64.54 81.45 90.55
CA ALA A 107 63.61 81.46 89.42
C ALA A 107 64.25 81.07 88.07
N THR A 108 65.52 81.41 87.82
CA THR A 108 66.24 80.96 86.60
C THR A 108 66.72 79.51 86.69
N THR A 109 66.90 78.97 87.90
CA THR A 109 67.16 77.53 88.13
C THR A 109 65.87 76.73 87.96
N ASP A 110 64.77 77.16 88.58
CA ASP A 110 63.44 76.56 88.43
C ASP A 110 62.98 76.59 86.97
N ALA A 111 63.20 77.69 86.25
CA ALA A 111 62.90 77.80 84.83
C ALA A 111 63.86 77.01 83.91
N LYS A 112 65.00 76.51 84.40
CA LYS A 112 65.81 75.47 83.72
C LYS A 112 65.24 74.10 84.02
N LEU A 113 65.06 73.76 85.31
CA LEU A 113 64.48 72.49 85.75
C LEU A 113 63.11 72.19 85.11
N LEU A 114 62.28 73.21 84.92
CA LEU A 114 61.00 73.09 84.22
C LEU A 114 61.15 72.85 82.71
N ARG A 115 62.16 73.44 82.05
CA ARG A 115 62.49 73.16 80.64
C ARG A 115 63.05 71.76 80.47
N ASP A 116 64.09 71.42 81.23
CA ASP A 116 64.67 70.08 81.35
C ASP A 116 63.58 69.01 81.53
N ARG A 117 62.60 69.28 82.40
CA ARG A 117 61.47 68.40 82.64
C ARG A 117 60.55 68.31 81.42
N ALA A 118 60.11 69.44 80.88
CA ALA A 118 59.22 69.47 79.72
C ALA A 118 59.87 68.84 78.46
N GLU A 119 61.18 68.99 78.27
CA GLU A 119 61.94 68.37 77.18
C GLU A 119 62.02 66.84 77.34
N ARG A 120 62.24 66.34 78.57
CA ARG A 120 62.20 64.90 78.88
C ARG A 120 60.79 64.31 78.73
N GLU A 121 59.75 65.01 79.22
CA GLU A 121 58.35 64.60 79.08
C GLU A 121 57.94 64.59 77.59
N ALA A 122 58.34 65.59 76.81
CA ALA A 122 58.10 65.62 75.37
C ALA A 122 58.88 64.55 74.59
N GLU A 123 60.10 64.19 75.00
CA GLU A 123 60.85 63.07 74.40
C GLU A 123 60.23 61.72 74.76
N ALA A 124 59.78 61.53 76.00
CA ALA A 124 59.04 60.33 76.40
C ALA A 124 57.75 60.16 75.58
N ILE A 125 56.98 61.24 75.37
CA ILE A 125 55.79 61.25 74.53
C ILE A 125 56.14 60.94 73.06
N ARG A 126 57.21 61.53 72.50
CA ARG A 126 57.68 61.21 71.14
C ARG A 126 58.07 59.73 70.99
N SER A 127 58.79 59.20 71.97
CA SER A 127 59.24 57.80 71.98
C SER A 127 58.06 56.83 72.10
N SER A 128 57.08 57.10 72.98
CA SER A 128 55.86 56.31 73.10
C SER A 128 55.05 56.33 71.80
N ALA A 129 54.77 57.51 71.25
CA ALA A 129 54.03 57.65 70.00
C ALA A 129 54.74 57.01 68.79
N GLN A 130 56.09 57.00 68.76
CA GLN A 130 56.83 56.22 67.77
C GLN A 130 56.68 54.72 68.00
N SER A 131 56.81 54.23 69.23
CA SER A 131 56.66 52.81 69.57
C SER A 131 55.27 52.29 69.22
N GLU A 132 54.22 52.98 69.68
CA GLU A 132 52.81 52.72 69.35
C GLU A 132 52.57 52.77 67.84
N GLY A 133 53.09 53.80 67.16
CA GLY A 133 52.98 53.96 65.72
C GLY A 133 53.71 52.88 64.90
N GLN A 134 54.75 52.25 65.43
CA GLN A 134 55.39 51.10 64.82
C GLN A 134 54.64 49.80 65.17
N GLN A 135 54.13 49.64 66.40
CA GLN A 135 53.32 48.50 66.81
C GLN A 135 52.05 48.37 65.97
N ILE A 136 51.32 49.48 65.75
CA ILE A 136 50.12 49.55 64.90
C ILE A 136 50.44 49.17 63.45
N LYS A 137 51.59 49.61 62.91
CA LYS A 137 52.02 49.24 61.55
C LYS A 137 52.35 47.74 61.45
N THR A 138 53.02 47.19 62.45
CA THR A 138 53.37 45.75 62.47
C THR A 138 52.11 44.90 62.61
N SER A 139 51.24 45.16 63.59
CA SER A 139 50.01 44.38 63.77
C SER A 139 49.07 44.50 62.57
N GLY A 140 48.89 45.71 62.01
CA GLY A 140 48.11 45.91 60.80
C GLY A 140 48.71 45.22 59.57
N SER A 141 50.05 45.14 59.47
CA SER A 141 50.72 44.38 58.41
C SER A 141 50.53 42.86 58.57
N ASP A 142 50.60 42.35 59.79
CA ASP A 142 50.38 40.94 60.12
C ASP A 142 48.90 40.54 59.92
N GLU A 143 47.96 41.41 60.27
CA GLU A 143 46.52 41.22 60.01
C GLU A 143 46.22 41.20 58.51
N ILE A 144 46.78 42.15 57.74
CA ILE A 144 46.67 42.17 56.27
C ILE A 144 47.34 40.93 55.65
N ALA A 145 48.45 40.43 56.20
CA ALA A 145 49.08 39.19 55.75
C ALA A 145 48.19 37.98 56.01
N LYS A 146 47.64 37.83 57.23
CA LYS A 146 46.71 36.75 57.59
C LYS A 146 45.45 36.75 56.74
N LEU A 147 44.84 37.92 56.51
CA LEU A 147 43.65 38.06 55.65
C LEU A 147 43.96 37.68 54.18
N ARG A 148 45.15 37.99 53.68
CA ARG A 148 45.60 37.56 52.33
C ARG A 148 45.84 36.05 52.26
N GLU A 149 46.44 35.45 53.29
CA GLU A 149 46.65 34.01 53.36
C GLU A 149 45.32 33.25 53.45
N GLN A 150 44.41 33.69 54.32
CA GLN A 150 43.05 33.16 54.46
C GLN A 150 42.28 33.25 53.13
N GLY A 151 42.21 34.44 52.52
CA GLY A 151 41.54 34.62 51.23
C GLY A 151 42.16 33.77 50.10
N ALA A 152 43.48 33.61 50.07
CA ALA A 152 44.15 32.74 49.10
C ALA A 152 43.82 31.25 49.34
N ALA A 153 43.74 30.80 50.60
CA ALA A 153 43.35 29.45 50.97
C ALA A 153 41.87 29.17 50.63
N GLU A 154 40.97 30.12 50.90
CA GLU A 154 39.54 30.04 50.57
C GLU A 154 39.31 29.97 49.06
N VAL A 155 39.92 30.87 48.28
CA VAL A 155 39.84 30.85 46.81
C VAL A 155 40.39 29.54 46.24
N LYS A 156 41.51 29.03 46.77
CA LYS A 156 42.04 27.72 46.37
C LYS A 156 41.06 26.58 46.70
N ALA A 157 40.47 26.58 47.90
CA ALA A 157 39.50 25.58 48.30
C ALA A 157 38.21 25.64 47.44
N GLN A 158 37.76 26.83 47.05
CA GLN A 158 36.62 27.02 46.16
C GLN A 158 36.92 26.53 44.73
N ILE A 159 38.12 26.80 44.21
CA ILE A 159 38.58 26.31 42.90
C ILE A 159 38.62 24.77 42.89
N GLU A 160 39.18 24.13 43.92
CA GLU A 160 39.21 22.66 43.98
C GLU A 160 37.82 22.05 44.15
N ARG A 161 36.93 22.64 44.95
CA ARG A 161 35.51 22.22 45.03
C ARG A 161 34.85 22.29 43.65
N ALA A 162 34.91 23.43 42.97
CA ALA A 162 34.32 23.62 41.64
C ALA A 162 34.92 22.66 40.59
N ARG A 163 36.22 22.32 40.68
CA ARG A 163 36.86 21.29 39.86
C ARG A 163 36.28 19.90 40.13
N THR A 164 36.16 19.50 41.40
CA THR A 164 35.59 18.19 41.75
C THR A 164 34.12 18.06 41.39
N GLU A 165 33.34 19.14 41.55
CA GLU A 165 31.92 19.21 41.19
C GLU A 165 31.73 19.15 39.66
N SER A 166 32.50 19.94 38.91
CA SER A 166 32.49 19.89 37.44
C SER A 166 32.89 18.50 36.91
N ALA A 167 33.92 17.89 37.48
CA ALA A 167 34.33 16.52 37.12
C ALA A 167 33.25 15.48 37.46
N ALA A 168 32.56 15.63 38.61
CA ALA A 168 31.46 14.75 39.00
C ALA A 168 30.24 14.89 38.08
N ILE A 169 29.89 16.11 37.66
CA ILE A 169 28.81 16.39 36.70
C ILE A 169 29.15 15.78 35.33
N VAL A 170 30.37 15.99 34.82
CA VAL A 170 30.83 15.39 33.55
C VAL A 170 30.82 13.86 33.63
N ALA A 171 31.29 13.28 34.74
CA ALA A 171 31.25 11.83 34.96
C ALA A 171 29.82 11.27 35.18
N ALA A 172 28.85 12.08 35.62
CA ALA A 172 27.44 11.71 35.65
C ALA A 172 26.85 11.72 34.23
N ALA A 173 27.02 12.82 33.49
CA ALA A 173 26.52 12.98 32.12
C ALA A 173 27.07 11.91 31.16
N HIS A 174 28.35 11.51 31.29
CA HIS A 174 28.89 10.39 30.52
C HIS A 174 28.22 9.05 30.84
N ARG A 175 27.97 8.74 32.11
CA ARG A 175 27.29 7.49 32.52
C ARG A 175 25.83 7.46 32.07
N GLU A 176 25.14 8.60 32.10
CA GLU A 176 23.78 8.76 31.59
C GLU A 176 23.74 8.61 30.06
N ALA A 177 24.64 9.28 29.33
CA ALA A 177 24.76 9.13 27.88
C ALA A 177 25.14 7.70 27.46
N GLU A 178 25.96 6.99 28.24
CA GLU A 178 26.21 5.57 28.02
C GLU A 178 24.99 4.69 28.32
N ALA A 179 24.23 4.98 29.38
CA ALA A 179 23.01 4.23 29.69
C ALA A 179 21.98 4.38 28.56
N VAL A 180 21.69 5.61 28.13
CA VAL A 180 20.77 5.91 27.02
C VAL A 180 21.24 5.25 25.71
N ARG A 181 22.55 5.25 25.42
CA ARG A 181 23.09 4.55 24.23
C ARG A 181 22.90 3.03 24.31
N ARG A 182 23.11 2.42 25.48
CA ARG A 182 22.93 0.97 25.69
C ARG A 182 21.46 0.59 25.57
N GLU A 183 20.56 1.37 26.16
CA GLU A 183 19.11 1.19 26.06
C GLU A 183 18.62 1.33 24.62
N ALA A 184 19.00 2.40 23.92
CA ALA A 184 18.64 2.60 22.51
C ALA A 184 19.20 1.49 21.58
N THR A 185 20.39 0.97 21.89
CA THR A 185 20.95 -0.19 21.15
C THR A 185 20.13 -1.46 21.42
N GLN A 186 19.76 -1.72 22.68
CA GLN A 186 18.92 -2.87 23.04
C GLN A 186 17.53 -2.78 22.38
N GLN A 187 16.90 -1.60 22.39
CA GLN A 187 15.61 -1.37 21.71
C GLN A 187 15.72 -1.57 20.20
N ALA A 188 16.79 -1.08 19.56
CA ALA A 188 17.03 -1.30 18.14
C ALA A 188 17.26 -2.80 17.82
N ASP A 189 18.00 -3.52 18.66
CA ASP A 189 18.22 -4.96 18.51
C ASP A 189 16.94 -5.79 18.74
N THR A 190 16.07 -5.42 19.69
CA THR A 190 14.77 -6.10 19.88
C THR A 190 13.84 -5.86 18.70
N THR A 191 13.65 -4.61 18.27
CA THR A 191 12.78 -4.31 17.11
C THR A 191 13.31 -4.92 15.82
N ARG A 192 14.63 -5.03 15.66
CA ARG A 192 15.24 -5.77 14.55
C ARG A 192 14.98 -7.28 14.60
N GLN A 193 14.97 -7.88 15.80
CA GLN A 193 14.63 -9.30 15.97
C GLN A 193 13.13 -9.55 15.74
N GLU A 194 12.26 -8.68 16.24
CA GLU A 194 10.81 -8.71 16.02
C GLU A 194 10.48 -8.63 14.52
N ALA A 195 11.00 -7.62 13.82
CA ALA A 195 10.79 -7.47 12.37
C ALA A 195 11.38 -8.63 11.54
N TYR A 196 12.47 -9.25 12.00
CA TYR A 196 13.03 -10.45 11.36
C TYR A 196 12.12 -11.68 11.55
N LEU A 197 11.57 -11.87 12.75
CA LEU A 197 10.63 -12.96 13.04
C LEU A 197 9.31 -12.79 12.30
N GLU A 198 8.78 -11.56 12.27
CA GLU A 198 7.57 -11.22 11.50
C GLU A 198 7.79 -11.46 9.99
N GLY A 199 8.93 -11.01 9.44
CA GLY A 199 9.28 -11.26 8.03
C GLY A 199 9.43 -12.75 7.70
N GLU A 200 9.97 -13.57 8.62
CA GLU A 200 10.00 -15.03 8.50
C GLU A 200 8.59 -15.66 8.57
N GLU A 201 7.69 -15.14 9.41
CA GLU A 201 6.31 -15.60 9.53
C GLU A 201 5.48 -15.25 8.29
N GLN A 202 5.49 -13.98 7.87
CA GLN A 202 4.86 -13.52 6.63
C GLN A 202 5.35 -14.33 5.41
N ARG A 203 6.66 -14.62 5.34
CA ARG A 203 7.22 -15.46 4.27
C ARG A 203 6.70 -16.90 4.33
N ARG A 204 6.48 -17.48 5.51
CA ARG A 204 5.92 -18.84 5.67
C ARG A 204 4.42 -18.88 5.36
N ALA A 205 3.67 -17.85 5.73
CA ALA A 205 2.28 -17.69 5.33
C ALA A 205 2.16 -17.64 3.81
N ALA A 206 2.88 -16.71 3.15
CA ALA A 206 2.89 -16.58 1.69
C ALA A 206 3.39 -17.86 0.97
N GLN A 207 4.34 -18.60 1.53
CA GLN A 207 4.77 -19.91 0.99
C GLN A 207 3.68 -20.98 1.13
N THR A 208 2.91 -20.96 2.22
CA THR A 208 1.81 -21.91 2.47
C THR A 208 0.64 -21.60 1.54
N GLU A 209 0.20 -20.34 1.46
CA GLU A 209 -0.83 -19.87 0.53
C GLU A 209 -0.45 -20.16 -0.92
N ALA A 210 0.80 -19.89 -1.33
CA ALA A 210 1.27 -20.21 -2.67
C ALA A 210 1.31 -21.72 -2.94
N ALA A 211 1.53 -22.56 -1.93
CA ALA A 211 1.44 -24.02 -2.07
C ALA A 211 -0.02 -24.50 -2.17
N GLU A 212 -0.93 -23.89 -1.41
CA GLU A 212 -2.37 -24.20 -1.48
C GLU A 212 -2.98 -23.78 -2.81
N VAL A 213 -2.71 -22.57 -3.29
CA VAL A 213 -3.15 -22.09 -4.62
C VAL A 213 -2.56 -22.95 -5.75
N ARG A 214 -1.29 -23.38 -5.63
CA ARG A 214 -0.72 -24.36 -6.59
C ARG A 214 -1.44 -25.70 -6.53
N ARG A 215 -1.90 -26.14 -5.35
CA ARG A 215 -2.65 -27.39 -5.18
C ARG A 215 -4.06 -27.29 -5.78
N THR A 216 -4.80 -26.21 -5.54
CA THR A 216 -6.14 -26.03 -6.11
C THR A 216 -6.08 -25.93 -7.63
N VAL A 217 -5.17 -25.11 -8.19
CA VAL A 217 -4.97 -25.00 -9.64
C VAL A 217 -4.54 -26.34 -10.25
N ALA A 218 -3.73 -27.15 -9.57
CA ALA A 218 -3.40 -28.50 -10.03
C ALA A 218 -4.62 -29.44 -10.04
N GLN A 219 -5.47 -29.39 -9.00
CA GLN A 219 -6.69 -30.19 -8.89
C GLN A 219 -7.74 -29.79 -9.93
N GLU A 220 -7.96 -28.48 -10.13
CA GLU A 220 -8.85 -27.93 -11.16
C GLU A 220 -8.37 -28.31 -12.57
N ARG A 221 -7.06 -28.20 -12.83
CA ARG A 221 -6.46 -28.64 -14.09
C ARG A 221 -6.61 -30.14 -14.33
N GLU A 222 -6.44 -30.97 -13.30
CA GLU A 222 -6.63 -32.41 -13.42
C GLU A 222 -8.10 -32.77 -13.68
N ALA A 223 -9.05 -32.12 -12.97
CA ALA A 223 -10.48 -32.28 -13.20
C ALA A 223 -10.90 -31.86 -14.62
N ALA A 224 -10.41 -30.71 -15.09
CA ALA A 224 -10.67 -30.24 -16.46
C ALA A 224 -10.09 -31.19 -17.53
N ILE A 225 -8.89 -31.75 -17.31
CA ILE A 225 -8.30 -32.75 -18.21
C ILE A 225 -9.09 -34.07 -18.17
N ALA A 226 -9.59 -34.49 -17.00
CA ALA A 226 -10.42 -35.68 -16.87
C ALA A 226 -11.77 -35.51 -17.59
N GLU A 227 -12.41 -34.34 -17.48
CA GLU A 227 -13.67 -34.03 -18.15
C GLU A 227 -13.50 -33.91 -19.68
N LEU A 228 -12.45 -33.24 -20.15
CA LEU A 228 -12.12 -33.20 -21.58
C LEU A 228 -11.85 -34.60 -22.15
N ARG A 229 -11.19 -35.48 -21.37
CA ARG A 229 -11.01 -36.90 -21.75
C ARG A 229 -12.35 -37.64 -21.80
N ARG A 230 -13.23 -37.46 -20.81
CA ARG A 230 -14.58 -38.07 -20.78
C ARG A 230 -15.37 -37.69 -22.03
N ILE A 231 -15.52 -36.39 -22.30
CA ILE A 231 -16.21 -35.86 -23.49
C ILE A 231 -15.58 -36.38 -24.78
N HIS A 232 -14.24 -36.44 -24.87
CA HIS A 232 -13.56 -36.99 -26.04
C HIS A 232 -13.85 -38.49 -26.23
N THR A 233 -13.80 -39.31 -25.17
CA THR A 233 -14.14 -40.75 -25.26
C THR A 233 -15.61 -40.99 -25.61
N GLU A 234 -16.53 -40.15 -25.13
CA GLU A 234 -17.95 -40.21 -25.50
C GLU A 234 -18.16 -39.82 -26.97
N SER A 235 -17.49 -38.76 -27.44
CA SER A 235 -17.51 -38.35 -28.86
C SER A 235 -16.91 -39.42 -29.78
N VAL A 236 -15.76 -40.01 -29.44
CA VAL A 236 -15.12 -41.08 -30.22
C VAL A 236 -15.95 -42.37 -30.22
N THR A 237 -16.59 -42.72 -29.11
CA THR A 237 -17.47 -43.91 -29.08
C THR A 237 -18.81 -43.68 -29.78
N ALA A 238 -19.37 -42.46 -29.75
CA ALA A 238 -20.57 -42.10 -30.51
C ALA A 238 -20.30 -42.07 -32.03
N THR A 239 -19.21 -41.42 -32.47
CA THR A 239 -18.81 -41.41 -33.88
C THR A 239 -18.40 -42.79 -34.39
N GLY A 240 -17.74 -43.60 -33.56
CA GLY A 240 -17.44 -45.00 -33.87
C GLY A 240 -18.69 -45.86 -34.07
N LYS A 241 -19.74 -45.68 -33.25
CA LYS A 241 -21.04 -46.34 -33.44
C LYS A 241 -21.70 -45.90 -34.74
N LEU A 242 -21.87 -44.60 -34.95
CA LEU A 242 -22.49 -44.05 -36.17
C LEU A 242 -21.75 -44.49 -37.44
N LEU A 243 -20.42 -44.57 -37.41
CA LEU A 243 -19.64 -45.10 -38.53
C LEU A 243 -19.88 -46.61 -38.72
N SER A 244 -19.92 -47.40 -37.63
CA SER A 244 -20.23 -48.83 -37.75
C SER A 244 -21.63 -49.09 -38.30
N GLU A 245 -22.64 -48.36 -37.83
CA GLU A 245 -24.03 -48.40 -38.30
C GLU A 245 -24.12 -47.98 -39.79
N ALA A 246 -23.44 -46.90 -40.18
CA ALA A 246 -23.35 -46.48 -41.59
C ALA A 246 -22.63 -47.52 -42.48
N THR A 247 -21.56 -48.16 -42.00
CA THR A 247 -20.90 -49.23 -42.76
C THR A 247 -21.75 -50.49 -42.86
N GLN A 248 -22.52 -50.83 -41.82
CA GLN A 248 -23.47 -51.94 -41.86
C GLN A 248 -24.58 -51.65 -42.87
N HIS A 249 -25.22 -50.48 -42.81
CA HIS A 249 -26.25 -50.12 -43.79
C HIS A 249 -25.72 -50.02 -45.22
N HIS A 250 -24.47 -49.59 -45.42
CA HIS A 250 -23.83 -49.62 -46.73
C HIS A 250 -23.58 -51.06 -47.23
N GLN A 251 -23.15 -51.97 -46.35
CA GLN A 251 -23.00 -53.40 -46.68
C GLN A 251 -24.35 -54.08 -46.95
N GLU A 252 -25.38 -53.79 -46.16
CA GLU A 252 -26.75 -54.28 -46.37
C GLU A 252 -27.34 -53.76 -47.69
N ALA A 253 -27.15 -52.48 -48.01
CA ALA A 253 -27.57 -51.90 -49.27
C ALA A 253 -26.79 -52.49 -50.46
N GLY A 254 -25.48 -52.66 -50.33
CA GLY A 254 -24.64 -53.33 -51.33
C GLY A 254 -25.05 -54.77 -51.58
N ALA A 255 -25.35 -55.53 -50.52
CA ALA A 255 -25.83 -56.91 -50.61
C ALA A 255 -27.19 -57.01 -51.33
N ARG A 256 -28.15 -56.15 -50.98
CA ARG A 256 -29.45 -56.05 -51.67
C ARG A 256 -29.28 -55.68 -53.14
N LEU A 257 -28.43 -54.70 -53.45
CA LEU A 257 -28.12 -54.32 -54.83
C LEU A 257 -27.47 -55.45 -55.62
N SER A 258 -26.58 -56.27 -55.03
CA SER A 258 -26.07 -57.47 -55.69
C SER A 258 -27.15 -58.55 -55.88
N GLU A 259 -28.02 -58.77 -54.90
CA GLU A 259 -29.12 -59.73 -54.99
C GLU A 259 -30.14 -59.34 -56.08
N ASP A 260 -30.48 -58.05 -56.17
CA ASP A 260 -31.39 -57.52 -57.17
C ASP A 260 -30.76 -57.45 -58.57
N LEU A 261 -29.44 -57.21 -58.67
CA LEU A 261 -28.69 -57.38 -59.92
C LEU A 261 -28.64 -58.84 -60.36
N GLU A 262 -28.40 -59.79 -59.45
CA GLU A 262 -28.44 -61.23 -59.76
C GLU A 262 -29.83 -61.63 -60.29
N LYS A 263 -30.91 -61.28 -59.58
CA LYS A 263 -32.30 -61.49 -60.06
C LYS A 263 -32.54 -60.84 -61.42
N ALA A 264 -32.09 -59.60 -61.63
CA ALA A 264 -32.27 -58.91 -62.91
C ALA A 264 -31.50 -59.59 -64.06
N THR A 265 -30.30 -60.13 -63.80
CA THR A 265 -29.55 -60.92 -64.79
C THR A 265 -30.16 -62.29 -65.05
N GLN A 266 -30.73 -62.94 -64.02
CA GLN A 266 -31.46 -64.20 -64.16
C GLN A 266 -32.73 -64.01 -64.99
N LEU A 267 -33.60 -63.08 -64.60
CA LEU A 267 -34.82 -62.72 -65.34
C LEU A 267 -34.52 -62.29 -66.79
N ARG A 268 -33.41 -61.58 -67.01
CA ARG A 268 -32.94 -61.23 -68.35
C ARG A 268 -32.52 -62.47 -69.15
N ALA A 269 -31.74 -63.37 -68.57
CA ALA A 269 -31.31 -64.60 -69.25
C ALA A 269 -32.50 -65.53 -69.54
N GLU A 270 -33.44 -65.65 -68.60
CA GLU A 270 -34.71 -66.35 -68.80
C GLU A 270 -35.48 -65.73 -69.98
N ALA A 271 -35.73 -64.43 -69.97
CA ALA A 271 -36.43 -63.72 -71.04
C ALA A 271 -35.69 -63.80 -72.41
N GLU A 272 -34.36 -63.79 -72.43
CA GLU A 272 -33.56 -64.01 -73.63
C GLU A 272 -33.76 -65.45 -74.15
N THR A 273 -33.74 -66.48 -73.29
CA THR A 273 -34.02 -67.88 -73.70
C THR A 273 -35.48 -68.13 -74.08
N GLU A 274 -36.46 -67.47 -73.44
CA GLU A 274 -37.86 -67.54 -73.85
C GLU A 274 -38.08 -66.88 -75.21
N ALA A 275 -37.44 -65.74 -75.47
CA ALA A 275 -37.47 -65.08 -76.77
C ALA A 275 -36.81 -65.96 -77.86
N GLU A 276 -35.71 -66.65 -77.56
CA GLU A 276 -35.13 -67.65 -78.47
C GLU A 276 -36.06 -68.85 -78.71
N GLN A 277 -36.72 -69.39 -77.68
CA GLN A 277 -37.69 -70.48 -77.83
C GLN A 277 -38.91 -70.07 -78.66
N ILE A 278 -39.46 -68.87 -78.42
CA ILE A 278 -40.57 -68.31 -79.20
C ILE A 278 -40.14 -68.11 -80.65
N ARG A 279 -38.93 -67.58 -80.90
CA ARG A 279 -38.37 -67.41 -82.24
C ARG A 279 -38.17 -68.75 -82.96
N LEU A 280 -37.63 -69.76 -82.29
CA LEU A 280 -37.44 -71.11 -82.86
C LEU A 280 -38.79 -71.76 -83.17
N ARG A 281 -39.75 -71.72 -82.24
CA ARG A 281 -41.10 -72.25 -82.46
C ARG A 281 -41.79 -71.53 -83.62
N ALA A 282 -41.69 -70.20 -83.72
CA ALA A 282 -42.26 -69.44 -84.83
C ALA A 282 -41.60 -69.81 -86.18
N ILE A 283 -40.30 -70.14 -86.19
CA ILE A 283 -39.62 -70.66 -87.38
C ILE A 283 -40.18 -72.05 -87.73
N GLU A 284 -40.28 -72.98 -86.78
CA GLU A 284 -40.83 -74.34 -86.98
C GLU A 284 -42.30 -74.32 -87.42
N GLU A 285 -43.13 -73.46 -86.84
CA GLU A 285 -44.52 -73.22 -87.25
C GLU A 285 -44.57 -72.64 -88.66
N SER A 286 -43.68 -71.69 -89.00
CA SER A 286 -43.60 -71.15 -90.36
C SER A 286 -43.14 -72.19 -91.40
N ASP A 287 -42.19 -73.05 -91.07
CA ASP A 287 -41.69 -74.11 -91.96
C ASP A 287 -42.69 -75.27 -92.10
N THR A 288 -43.38 -75.65 -91.02
CA THR A 288 -44.47 -76.61 -91.11
C THR A 288 -45.61 -76.07 -91.98
N LEU A 289 -46.10 -74.84 -91.74
CA LEU A 289 -47.07 -74.15 -92.61
C LEU A 289 -46.58 -74.05 -94.06
N LEU A 290 -45.31 -73.72 -94.30
CA LEU A 290 -44.74 -73.68 -95.65
C LEU A 290 -44.67 -75.07 -96.29
N THR A 291 -44.33 -76.14 -95.57
CA THR A 291 -44.39 -77.49 -96.14
C THR A 291 -45.81 -77.96 -96.37
N GLU A 292 -46.78 -77.59 -95.54
CA GLU A 292 -48.19 -77.89 -95.77
C GLU A 292 -48.75 -77.12 -96.97
N ALA A 293 -48.49 -75.82 -97.08
CA ALA A 293 -48.82 -75.03 -98.26
C ALA A 293 -48.16 -75.60 -99.53
N LYS A 294 -46.88 -76.01 -99.47
CA LYS A 294 -46.19 -76.71 -100.56
C LYS A 294 -46.84 -78.07 -100.89
N LYS A 295 -47.24 -78.87 -99.91
CA LYS A 295 -47.97 -80.16 -100.09
C LYS A 295 -49.36 -79.93 -100.71
N GLN A 296 -50.10 -78.92 -100.24
CA GLN A 296 -51.42 -78.55 -100.78
C GLN A 296 -51.30 -78.04 -102.22
N ALA A 297 -50.34 -77.15 -102.51
CA ALA A 297 -50.06 -76.67 -103.85
C ALA A 297 -49.56 -77.80 -104.79
N ALA A 298 -48.79 -78.76 -104.28
CA ALA A 298 -48.39 -79.96 -105.03
C ALA A 298 -49.59 -80.87 -105.32
N ARG A 299 -50.47 -81.13 -104.35
CA ARG A 299 -51.74 -81.86 -104.55
C ARG A 299 -52.65 -81.15 -105.56
N LEU A 300 -52.76 -79.82 -105.49
CA LEU A 300 -53.55 -79.03 -106.42
C LEU A 300 -52.95 -79.07 -107.84
N ARG A 301 -51.63 -78.96 -107.98
CA ARG A 301 -50.93 -79.16 -109.27
C ARG A 301 -51.08 -80.58 -109.81
N GLN A 302 -51.00 -81.60 -108.97
CA GLN A 302 -51.20 -82.99 -109.39
C GLN A 302 -52.65 -83.23 -109.82
N ARG A 303 -53.62 -82.67 -109.10
CA ARG A 303 -55.04 -82.71 -109.46
C ARG A 303 -55.30 -82.00 -110.77
N THR A 304 -54.86 -80.76 -110.95
CA THR A 304 -55.07 -80.02 -112.20
C THR A 304 -54.30 -80.64 -113.35
N GLN A 305 -53.10 -81.19 -113.14
CA GLN A 305 -52.38 -81.95 -114.17
C GLN A 305 -53.13 -83.25 -114.54
N ALA A 306 -53.73 -83.95 -113.58
CA ALA A 306 -54.57 -85.13 -113.86
C ALA A 306 -55.86 -84.75 -114.59
N GLU A 307 -56.49 -83.64 -114.23
CA GLU A 307 -57.64 -83.07 -114.96
C GLU A 307 -57.24 -82.64 -116.38
N PHE A 308 -56.05 -82.06 -116.58
CA PHE A 308 -55.49 -81.71 -117.90
C PHE A 308 -55.17 -82.95 -118.74
N GLU A 309 -54.46 -83.95 -118.20
CA GLU A 309 -54.14 -85.19 -118.92
C GLU A 309 -55.41 -85.99 -119.24
N TRP A 310 -56.38 -86.07 -118.32
CA TRP A 310 -57.69 -86.68 -118.58
C TRP A 310 -58.45 -85.95 -119.69
N ARG A 311 -58.44 -84.60 -119.70
CA ARG A 311 -59.14 -83.79 -120.72
C ARG A 311 -58.43 -83.86 -122.08
N LYS A 312 -57.10 -83.91 -122.09
CA LYS A 312 -56.23 -84.19 -123.26
C LYS A 312 -56.45 -85.61 -123.80
N GLU A 313 -56.73 -86.58 -122.94
CA GLU A 313 -57.02 -87.96 -123.33
C GLU A 313 -58.47 -88.16 -123.78
N GLN A 314 -59.44 -87.41 -123.23
CA GLN A 314 -60.76 -87.21 -123.87
C GLN A 314 -60.60 -86.65 -125.28
N LEU A 315 -59.90 -85.52 -125.43
CA LEU A 315 -59.67 -84.88 -126.74
C LEU A 315 -58.96 -85.82 -127.72
N ARG A 316 -58.00 -86.64 -127.26
CA ARG A 316 -57.42 -87.71 -128.09
C ARG A 316 -58.46 -88.73 -128.53
N ARG A 317 -59.26 -89.29 -127.63
CA ARG A 317 -60.31 -90.26 -127.97
C ARG A 317 -61.37 -89.66 -128.89
N GLU A 318 -61.68 -88.37 -128.75
CA GLU A 318 -62.55 -87.64 -129.67
C GLU A 318 -61.90 -87.49 -131.05
N THR A 319 -60.62 -87.12 -131.15
CA THR A 319 -59.90 -87.09 -132.44
C THR A 319 -59.73 -88.46 -133.08
N GLU A 320 -59.48 -89.52 -132.31
CA GLU A 320 -59.41 -90.90 -132.80
C GLU A 320 -60.77 -91.39 -133.28
N ASN A 321 -61.87 -91.06 -132.58
CA ASN A 321 -63.23 -91.40 -133.00
C ASN A 321 -63.63 -90.62 -134.26
N LEU A 322 -63.24 -89.34 -134.38
CA LEU A 322 -63.39 -88.56 -135.61
C LEU A 322 -62.54 -89.10 -136.77
N GLU A 323 -61.32 -89.57 -136.51
CA GLU A 323 -60.45 -90.17 -137.53
C GLU A 323 -60.93 -91.56 -137.95
N GLN A 324 -61.43 -92.39 -137.03
CA GLN A 324 -62.11 -93.65 -137.34
C GLN A 324 -63.39 -93.42 -138.15
N ARG A 325 -64.19 -92.40 -137.82
CA ARG A 325 -65.36 -91.99 -138.63
C ARG A 325 -64.95 -91.53 -140.03
N LYS A 326 -63.88 -90.72 -140.14
CA LYS A 326 -63.31 -90.28 -141.43
C LYS A 326 -62.82 -91.47 -142.26
N GLN A 327 -62.13 -92.43 -141.66
CA GLN A 327 -61.68 -93.66 -142.34
C GLN A 327 -62.86 -94.55 -142.73
N ALA A 328 -63.90 -94.67 -141.90
CA ALA A 328 -65.13 -95.39 -142.24
C ALA A 328 -65.87 -94.75 -143.44
N VAL A 329 -65.99 -93.42 -143.49
CA VAL A 329 -66.58 -92.70 -144.64
C VAL A 329 -65.75 -92.89 -145.91
N LEU A 330 -64.41 -92.89 -145.82
CA LEU A 330 -63.54 -93.16 -146.96
C LEU A 330 -63.63 -94.62 -147.44
N ALA A 331 -63.78 -95.59 -146.53
CA ALA A 331 -64.01 -96.99 -146.88
C ALA A 331 -65.40 -97.21 -147.50
N GLN A 332 -66.42 -96.51 -147.02
CA GLN A 332 -67.77 -96.53 -147.59
C GLN A 332 -67.78 -95.94 -149.03
N LEU A 333 -67.01 -94.90 -149.30
CA LEU A 333 -66.85 -94.36 -150.66
C LEU A 333 -66.15 -95.34 -151.61
N ALA A 334 -65.22 -96.16 -151.13
CA ALA A 334 -64.57 -97.20 -151.94
C ALA A 334 -65.51 -98.36 -152.31
N GLY A 335 -66.47 -98.70 -151.43
CA GLY A 335 -67.46 -99.76 -151.68
C GLY A 335 -68.62 -99.38 -152.61
N LEU A 336 -68.79 -98.09 -152.92
CA LEU A 336 -69.93 -97.58 -153.69
C LEU A 336 -69.72 -97.55 -155.22
N SER A 337 -68.56 -97.97 -155.73
CA SER A 337 -68.25 -97.95 -157.18
C SER A 337 -68.60 -99.25 -157.92
N ASP A 338 -68.61 -100.40 -157.24
CA ASP A 338 -68.74 -101.73 -157.89
C ASP A 338 -70.20 -102.25 -157.94
N LEU A 339 -71.15 -101.51 -157.35
CA LEU A 339 -72.59 -101.82 -157.35
C LEU A 339 -73.43 -100.73 -158.05
N ALA A 340 -72.81 -99.98 -158.96
CA ALA A 340 -73.43 -98.91 -159.75
C ALA A 340 -73.87 -99.33 -161.17
N SER A 341 -73.70 -100.61 -161.53
CA SER A 341 -73.95 -101.14 -162.88
C SER A 341 -75.30 -101.86 -163.07
N GLN A 342 -76.10 -102.00 -162.01
CA GLN A 342 -77.47 -102.55 -162.09
C GLN A 342 -78.52 -101.54 -161.64
N THR A 343 -79.11 -100.88 -162.64
CA THR A 343 -80.50 -100.37 -162.70
C THR A 343 -81.13 -99.90 -161.36
N SER A 344 -81.12 -98.61 -161.04
CA SER A 344 -81.90 -97.51 -161.68
C SER A 344 -83.43 -97.62 -161.54
N ALA A 345 -83.94 -97.34 -160.34
CA ALA A 345 -85.24 -96.73 -160.00
C ALA A 345 -85.25 -96.61 -158.46
N THR A 346 -85.65 -95.52 -157.79
CA THR A 346 -86.68 -94.52 -158.10
C THR A 346 -86.32 -93.15 -157.49
N MET A 347 -86.47 -92.05 -158.22
CA MET A 347 -86.51 -90.69 -157.65
C MET A 347 -87.80 -90.47 -156.85
N PRO A 348 -87.76 -89.67 -155.77
CA PRO A 348 -88.70 -88.55 -155.71
C PRO A 348 -88.10 -87.21 -155.21
N GLU A 349 -88.62 -86.13 -155.78
CA GLU A 349 -88.56 -84.74 -155.28
C GLU A 349 -89.82 -84.43 -154.39
N PRO A 350 -90.08 -83.21 -153.88
CA PRO A 350 -89.24 -82.41 -152.97
C PRO A 350 -90.02 -81.69 -151.82
N ALA A 351 -89.29 -81.01 -150.92
CA ALA A 351 -89.72 -79.80 -150.15
C ALA A 351 -90.79 -79.99 -149.00
N PRO A 352 -91.28 -78.92 -148.33
CA PRO A 352 -90.56 -78.15 -147.28
C PRO A 352 -91.40 -77.83 -145.99
N MET A 353 -90.94 -76.86 -145.16
CA MET A 353 -91.59 -76.19 -143.99
C MET A 353 -91.53 -76.91 -142.61
N ALA A 354 -91.76 -76.28 -141.45
CA ALA A 354 -91.39 -74.94 -140.92
C ALA A 354 -91.81 -74.77 -139.43
N ASP A 355 -90.98 -74.09 -138.64
CA ASP A 355 -91.28 -73.33 -137.39
C ASP A 355 -91.90 -74.00 -136.12
N LEU A 356 -91.87 -73.19 -135.04
CA LEU A 356 -92.31 -73.40 -133.64
C LEU A 356 -91.45 -74.35 -132.77
N ALA A 357 -91.40 -74.21 -131.42
CA ALA A 357 -91.49 -73.10 -130.43
C ALA A 357 -91.47 -73.76 -129.01
N ASP A 358 -91.51 -72.93 -127.94
CA ASP A 358 -91.94 -73.30 -126.56
C ASP A 358 -91.02 -74.24 -125.73
N LEU A 359 -90.87 -74.14 -124.39
CA LEU A 359 -91.53 -73.30 -123.35
C LEU A 359 -90.68 -73.17 -122.05
N GLU A 360 -90.74 -72.01 -121.38
CA GLU A 360 -90.67 -71.69 -119.92
C GLU A 360 -89.57 -72.15 -118.91
N GLY A 361 -89.48 -71.39 -117.78
CA GLY A 361 -88.64 -71.64 -116.57
C GLY A 361 -87.43 -70.69 -116.40
N PHE A 362 -87.41 -69.54 -115.71
CA PHE A 362 -87.96 -69.11 -114.39
C PHE A 362 -87.42 -69.94 -113.20
N GLU A 363 -86.97 -69.40 -112.06
CA GLU A 363 -86.62 -68.03 -111.56
C GLU A 363 -85.71 -68.22 -110.29
N THR A 364 -85.21 -67.29 -109.44
CA THR A 364 -85.29 -65.83 -109.10
C THR A 364 -83.84 -65.23 -108.99
N VAL A 365 -83.44 -64.01 -108.54
CA VAL A 365 -83.92 -62.92 -107.63
C VAL A 365 -83.76 -63.32 -106.11
N ASP A 366 -83.32 -62.52 -105.13
CA ASP A 366 -83.46 -61.08 -104.75
C ASP A 366 -82.27 -60.53 -103.88
N PRO A 367 -82.15 -59.21 -103.61
CA PRO A 367 -81.26 -58.60 -102.61
C PRO A 367 -82.02 -57.89 -101.45
N ALA A 368 -81.29 -57.09 -100.66
CA ALA A 368 -81.77 -56.02 -99.76
C ALA A 368 -82.47 -56.39 -98.42
N ALA A 369 -82.53 -55.36 -97.56
CA ALA A 369 -83.40 -55.17 -96.38
C ALA A 369 -83.16 -56.04 -95.12
N GLU A 370 -83.31 -55.51 -93.88
CA GLU A 370 -83.49 -54.12 -93.42
C GLU A 370 -83.17 -53.96 -91.91
N GLN A 371 -82.70 -52.76 -91.52
CA GLN A 371 -82.86 -52.08 -90.21
C GLN A 371 -82.40 -52.78 -88.90
N GLY A 372 -82.13 -52.08 -87.79
CA GLY A 372 -82.15 -50.62 -87.52
C GLY A 372 -81.07 -50.24 -86.47
N HIS A 373 -80.60 -48.99 -86.45
CA HIS A 373 -81.10 -47.86 -85.62
C HIS A 373 -80.82 -48.02 -84.11
N VAL A 374 -80.41 -46.99 -83.35
CA VAL A 374 -80.34 -45.51 -83.50
C VAL A 374 -78.96 -45.02 -82.99
N SER A 375 -78.20 -44.13 -83.65
CA SER A 375 -78.39 -42.71 -84.07
C SER A 375 -77.93 -41.67 -83.03
N ASP A 376 -77.40 -40.55 -83.52
CA ASP A 376 -76.88 -39.40 -82.76
C ASP A 376 -77.98 -38.62 -82.00
N GLU A 377 -77.62 -37.77 -81.02
CA GLU A 377 -77.52 -36.30 -81.22
C GLU A 377 -76.91 -35.58 -79.96
N GLU A 378 -77.00 -34.25 -79.88
CA GLU A 378 -76.18 -33.37 -79.03
C GLU A 378 -76.61 -33.14 -77.55
N LEU A 379 -75.68 -32.51 -76.82
CA LEU A 379 -75.87 -31.34 -75.93
C LEU A 379 -75.82 -31.49 -74.37
N ALA A 380 -74.80 -30.84 -73.81
CA ALA A 380 -74.73 -30.09 -72.54
C ALA A 380 -75.07 -30.74 -71.17
N GLY A 381 -74.06 -30.82 -70.27
CA GLY A 381 -74.29 -30.86 -68.82
C GLY A 381 -73.08 -31.18 -67.93
N LYS A 382 -72.73 -30.24 -67.02
CA LYS A 382 -71.75 -30.30 -65.89
C LYS A 382 -71.66 -31.68 -65.17
N THR A 383 -70.54 -32.11 -64.55
CA THR A 383 -69.71 -31.36 -63.55
C THR A 383 -68.24 -31.85 -63.36
N ALA A 384 -67.31 -30.89 -63.26
CA ALA A 384 -66.22 -30.72 -62.27
C ALA A 384 -65.09 -31.76 -62.02
N ALA A 385 -63.96 -31.25 -61.49
CA ALA A 385 -62.71 -31.89 -61.04
C ALA A 385 -61.90 -32.62 -62.15
N GLU A 386 -60.80 -32.12 -62.71
CA GLU A 386 -59.59 -31.44 -62.15
C GLU A 386 -58.64 -32.39 -61.40
N GLN A 387 -57.55 -32.81 -62.05
CA GLN A 387 -56.17 -32.41 -61.69
C GLN A 387 -55.14 -32.98 -62.68
N THR A 388 -54.07 -32.23 -62.94
CA THR A 388 -52.94 -32.58 -63.82
C THR A 388 -51.69 -32.94 -63.02
N PRO A 389 -50.95 -34.00 -63.39
CA PRO A 389 -49.51 -34.06 -63.16
C PRO A 389 -48.75 -33.37 -64.31
N ASP A 390 -47.62 -32.73 -64.02
CA ASP A 390 -46.63 -32.31 -65.02
C ASP A 390 -45.21 -32.36 -64.40
N GLU A 391 -44.17 -32.39 -65.24
CA GLU A 391 -42.89 -33.02 -64.91
C GLU A 391 -41.74 -32.07 -64.47
N THR A 392 -41.13 -32.43 -63.33
CA THR A 392 -39.68 -32.52 -63.01
C THR A 392 -38.64 -31.44 -63.41
N SER A 393 -37.64 -31.29 -62.51
CA SER A 393 -36.25 -30.83 -62.77
C SER A 393 -36.07 -29.32 -63.08
N VAL A 394 -34.94 -28.64 -62.79
CA VAL A 394 -33.58 -28.97 -62.23
C VAL A 394 -33.18 -27.80 -61.27
N GLU A 395 -32.07 -27.73 -60.51
CA GLU A 395 -30.83 -28.53 -60.43
C GLU A 395 -30.37 -28.75 -58.96
N ASN A 396 -29.07 -28.61 -58.62
CA ASN A 396 -28.50 -28.88 -57.28
C ASN A 396 -27.30 -27.91 -56.95
N PRO A 397 -26.28 -28.14 -56.07
CA PRO A 397 -26.01 -27.20 -54.97
C PRO A 397 -24.55 -26.69 -54.82
N ALA A 398 -24.36 -25.64 -53.99
CA ALA A 398 -23.13 -25.26 -53.26
C ALA A 398 -23.40 -23.97 -52.43
N GLU A 399 -22.51 -23.44 -51.60
CA GLU A 399 -21.82 -23.88 -50.37
C GLU A 399 -21.10 -22.62 -49.79
N THR A 400 -20.89 -22.54 -48.47
CA THR A 400 -19.87 -21.71 -47.75
C THR A 400 -19.78 -20.16 -47.86
N ALA A 401 -20.02 -19.49 -46.72
CA ALA A 401 -19.22 -18.45 -46.00
C ALA A 401 -18.50 -17.24 -46.68
N SER A 402 -18.66 -16.02 -46.11
CA SER A 402 -17.57 -15.29 -45.39
C SER A 402 -18.04 -14.09 -44.53
N GLU A 403 -17.11 -13.55 -43.72
CA GLU A 403 -16.87 -12.20 -43.14
C GLU A 403 -17.96 -11.10 -43.26
N THR A 404 -18.43 -10.37 -42.21
CA THR A 404 -17.87 -9.57 -41.08
C THR A 404 -17.58 -8.07 -41.35
N ALA A 405 -18.06 -7.24 -40.40
CA ALA A 405 -17.55 -5.94 -39.95
C ALA A 405 -17.66 -4.65 -40.83
N ASP A 406 -18.64 -3.80 -40.48
CA ASP A 406 -18.48 -2.35 -40.17
C ASP A 406 -19.78 -1.88 -39.43
N GLY A 407 -19.90 -0.79 -38.67
CA GLY A 407 -18.95 0.24 -38.22
C GLY A 407 -19.67 1.38 -37.49
N THR A 408 -19.72 1.39 -36.16
CA THR A 408 -20.57 2.33 -35.39
C THR A 408 -19.78 3.24 -34.43
N PRO A 409 -19.61 4.55 -34.72
CA PRO A 409 -19.24 5.55 -33.72
C PRO A 409 -20.48 5.98 -32.91
N GLY A 410 -20.37 6.49 -31.68
CA GLY A 410 -19.19 6.71 -30.84
C GLY A 410 -19.53 7.77 -29.79
N ARG A 411 -19.37 7.49 -28.49
CA ARG A 411 -19.76 8.42 -27.42
C ARG A 411 -18.74 8.44 -26.27
N GLY A 412 -18.00 9.54 -26.18
CA GLY A 412 -17.07 9.81 -25.09
C GLY A 412 -17.74 10.23 -23.76
N PRO A 413 -16.97 10.32 -22.65
CA PRO A 413 -17.50 10.07 -21.32
C PRO A 413 -17.45 11.27 -20.35
N SER A 414 -18.16 11.15 -19.22
CA SER A 414 -17.90 11.87 -17.96
C SER A 414 -18.51 11.12 -16.78
N ALA A 415 -17.68 10.61 -15.87
CA ALA A 415 -18.00 10.33 -14.46
C ALA A 415 -16.70 10.12 -13.66
N GLU A 416 -16.74 10.48 -12.38
CA GLU A 416 -15.68 10.32 -11.36
C GLU A 416 -15.46 8.81 -11.04
N ALA A 417 -14.41 8.30 -10.36
CA ALA A 417 -13.65 8.88 -9.24
C ALA A 417 -12.38 8.06 -8.86
N ARG A 418 -11.43 8.72 -8.17
CA ARG A 418 -10.49 8.21 -7.12
C ARG A 418 -9.64 6.93 -7.33
N ALA A 419 -8.31 7.09 -7.33
CA ALA A 419 -7.38 6.52 -6.33
C ALA A 419 -5.98 7.19 -6.45
N GLU A 420 -5.25 7.27 -5.32
CA GLU A 420 -3.78 7.10 -5.06
C GLU A 420 -2.72 7.56 -6.12
N VAL A 421 -1.49 7.97 -5.77
CA VAL A 421 -0.77 8.11 -4.48
C VAL A 421 0.21 9.32 -4.54
N GLU A 422 0.84 9.70 -3.43
CA GLU A 422 1.89 10.75 -3.40
C GLU A 422 3.23 10.23 -3.96
N ASP A 423 3.76 10.88 -5.01
CA ASP A 423 5.18 10.82 -5.39
C ASP A 423 5.85 12.15 -5.03
N ALA A 424 6.80 12.10 -4.08
CA ALA A 424 7.56 13.26 -3.65
C ALA A 424 9.03 12.86 -3.44
N ASP A 425 9.82 12.92 -4.52
CA ASP A 425 11.26 12.68 -4.47
C ASP A 425 12.01 13.85 -5.12
N SER A 426 12.61 14.70 -4.28
CA SER A 426 13.36 15.88 -4.70
C SER A 426 14.85 15.62 -4.53
N ASP A 427 15.53 15.28 -5.64
CA ASP A 427 16.95 14.90 -5.66
C ASP A 427 17.84 15.93 -4.94
N ALA A 428 18.54 15.47 -3.91
CA ALA A 428 19.36 16.28 -3.01
C ALA A 428 20.83 15.92 -3.18
N THR A 429 21.52 16.60 -4.10
CA THR A 429 22.96 16.40 -4.35
C THR A 429 23.83 16.97 -3.21
N GLU A 430 23.97 16.21 -2.13
CA GLU A 430 24.92 16.50 -1.05
C GLU A 430 26.34 16.04 -1.44
N SER A 431 27.20 16.99 -1.79
CA SER A 431 28.61 16.74 -2.12
C SER A 431 29.48 16.83 -0.87
N ALA A 432 30.17 15.74 -0.52
CA ALA A 432 31.02 15.67 0.68
C ALA A 432 32.23 16.63 0.63
N PRO A 433 32.70 17.14 1.79
CA PRO A 433 33.88 18.01 1.87
C PRO A 433 35.20 17.22 1.98
N PRO A 434 36.31 17.73 1.41
CA PRO A 434 37.66 17.27 1.74
C PRO A 434 38.16 17.90 3.06
N ALA A 435 39.21 17.30 3.64
CA ALA A 435 39.79 17.69 4.93
C ALA A 435 41.11 18.50 4.81
N ASP A 436 41.53 19.02 5.96
CA ASP A 436 42.88 19.51 6.33
C ASP A 436 43.49 20.72 5.58
N ASP A 437 43.44 21.89 6.23
CA ASP A 437 44.54 22.89 6.19
C ASP A 437 44.61 23.68 7.54
N PRO A 438 45.64 23.48 8.40
CA PRO A 438 45.56 23.83 9.83
C PRO A 438 46.20 25.18 10.24
N ASP A 439 45.93 26.31 9.55
CA ASP A 439 46.59 27.60 9.86
C ASP A 439 45.70 28.87 9.98
N ASP A 440 44.47 28.90 9.43
CA ASP A 440 43.66 30.15 9.40
C ASP A 440 43.09 30.59 10.77
N ALA A 441 43.02 29.66 11.74
CA ALA A 441 42.49 29.92 13.09
C ALA A 441 43.24 31.02 13.86
N THR A 442 44.47 31.36 13.47
CA THR A 442 45.29 32.37 14.17
C THR A 442 45.04 33.81 13.72
N ARG A 443 44.44 34.04 12.54
CA ARG A 443 44.29 35.39 11.98
C ARG A 443 43.10 36.17 12.53
N GLN A 444 41.94 35.52 12.70
CA GLN A 444 40.70 36.22 13.05
C GLN A 444 40.69 36.78 14.49
N LEU A 445 41.41 36.13 15.42
CA LEU A 445 41.50 36.57 16.83
C LEU A 445 42.30 37.87 17.06
N ARG A 446 43.01 38.40 16.04
CA ARG A 446 43.84 39.61 16.20
C ARG A 446 43.09 40.93 15.93
N ALA A 447 41.91 40.89 15.30
CA ALA A 447 41.16 42.07 14.89
C ALA A 447 40.35 42.75 16.02
N VAL A 448 39.97 42.02 17.07
CA VAL A 448 39.00 42.49 18.09
C VAL A 448 39.67 43.22 19.28
N ARG A 449 41.00 43.12 19.44
CA ARG A 449 41.69 43.49 20.69
C ARG A 449 42.26 44.92 20.74
N THR A 450 41.93 45.78 19.79
CA THR A 450 42.41 47.18 19.69
C THR A 450 41.34 48.25 19.90
N SER A 451 40.07 47.88 20.15
CA SER A 451 38.95 48.83 20.32
C SER A 451 38.55 49.10 21.79
N ARG A 452 39.49 48.94 22.74
CA ARG A 452 39.33 49.37 24.14
C ARG A 452 40.68 49.68 24.78
N ARG A 453 41.11 50.94 24.70
CA ARG A 453 42.05 51.57 25.62
C ARG A 453 41.84 53.08 25.65
#